data_AF-A0A5C5YP59-F1
#
_entry.id   AF-A0A5C5YP59-F1
#
_cell.length_a   1.000
_cell.length_b   1.000
_cell.length_c   1.000
_cell.angle_alpha   90.00
_cell.angle_beta   90.00
_cell.angle_gamma   90.00
#
_symmetry.space_group_name_H-M   'P 1'
#
loop_
_entity.id
_entity.type
_entity.pdbx_description
1 polymer ?
#
loop_
_entity_poly.entity_id
_entity_poly.type
_entity_poly.pdbx_seq_one_letter_code
_entity_poly.pdbx_strand_id
1 'polypeptide(L)'
;MRFQITTLLITVALTAASFYQAPYPNELWLQHMPTVVLLVALAASSIWFRISKVSFLCIVAFLWLHILGARWIYSFVPYDDWSCFLLGQSASEHFGWQRNHYDRMVHLASGLLVVPPASEVLQRWGGMRPLGAAMMAIAVVLAIGAVYEILEWQIAVAFSPQQAEAYNGQQGDVWDPQKDLALAWIGAAISAGLVFRKSYDRPTSKAFPSG
;
A
#
# COMPACT_ATOMS: atom_id res chain seq x y z
N MET A 1 -9.25 -21.54 -0.82
CA MET A 1 -9.34 -21.15 -2.23
C MET A 1 -10.56 -20.29 -2.55
N ARG A 2 -11.80 -20.71 -2.23
CA ARG A 2 -13.02 -19.90 -2.48
C ARG A 2 -12.93 -18.46 -1.97
N PHE A 3 -12.55 -18.27 -0.70
CA PHE A 3 -12.36 -16.95 -0.10
C PHE A 3 -11.40 -16.04 -0.89
N GLN A 4 -10.20 -16.52 -1.22
CA GLN A 4 -9.19 -15.73 -1.94
C GLN A 4 -9.67 -15.34 -3.35
N ILE A 5 -10.33 -16.26 -4.05
CA ILE A 5 -10.90 -16.00 -5.38
C ILE A 5 -11.99 -14.92 -5.27
N THR A 6 -12.91 -15.05 -4.31
CA THR A 6 -13.95 -14.04 -4.09
C THR A 6 -13.35 -12.67 -3.80
N THR A 7 -12.35 -12.58 -2.92
CA THR A 7 -11.68 -11.31 -2.61
C THR A 7 -10.94 -10.73 -3.81
N LEU A 8 -10.29 -11.56 -4.63
CA LEU A 8 -9.64 -11.13 -5.87
C LEU A 8 -10.66 -10.57 -6.87
N LEU A 9 -11.79 -11.26 -7.07
CA LEU A 9 -12.86 -10.79 -7.96
C LEU A 9 -13.46 -9.47 -7.48
N ILE A 10 -13.69 -9.32 -6.17
CA ILE A 10 -14.13 -8.04 -5.59
C ILE A 10 -13.10 -6.95 -5.87
N THR A 11 -11.81 -7.25 -5.68
CA THR A 11 -10.74 -6.27 -5.87
C THR A 11 -10.61 -5.85 -7.34
N VAL A 12 -10.77 -6.80 -8.28
CA VAL A 12 -10.85 -6.50 -9.72
C VAL A 12 -12.07 -5.64 -10.04
N ALA A 13 -13.24 -5.95 -9.47
CA ALA A 13 -14.45 -5.16 -9.66
C ALA A 13 -14.31 -3.74 -9.11
N LEU A 14 -13.70 -3.58 -7.92
CA LEU A 14 -13.41 -2.26 -7.34
C LEU A 14 -12.40 -1.48 -8.19
N THR A 15 -11.38 -2.16 -8.73
CA THR A 15 -10.43 -1.55 -9.66
C THR A 15 -11.14 -1.09 -10.93
N ALA A 16 -12.07 -1.87 -11.49
CA ALA A 16 -12.84 -1.43 -12.65
C ALA A 16 -13.79 -0.26 -12.30
N ALA A 17 -14.42 -0.30 -11.13
CA ALA A 17 -15.30 0.75 -10.65
C ALA A 17 -14.56 2.08 -10.39
N SER A 18 -13.28 2.05 -10.03
CA SER A 18 -12.49 3.27 -9.80
C SER A 18 -12.33 4.12 -11.06
N PHE A 19 -12.43 3.53 -12.25
CA PHE A 19 -12.40 4.25 -13.54
C PHE A 19 -13.74 4.88 -13.91
N TYR A 20 -14.86 4.39 -13.36
CA TYR A 20 -16.18 4.89 -13.71
C TYR A 20 -16.37 6.32 -13.22
N GLN A 21 -16.55 7.26 -14.16
CA GLN A 21 -16.68 8.70 -13.89
C GLN A 21 -15.58 9.19 -12.92
N ALA A 22 -14.33 8.82 -13.19
CA ALA A 22 -13.22 9.27 -12.39
C ALA A 22 -13.03 10.80 -12.54
N PRO A 23 -12.75 11.54 -11.45
CA PRO A 23 -12.61 12.99 -11.51
C PRO A 23 -11.40 13.47 -12.34
N TYR A 24 -10.33 12.65 -12.43
CA TYR A 24 -9.06 12.98 -13.08
C TYR A 24 -8.69 11.92 -14.15
N PRO A 25 -9.43 11.82 -15.26
CA PRO A 25 -9.32 10.69 -16.18
C PRO A 25 -7.99 10.62 -16.97
N ASN A 26 -7.26 11.73 -17.12
CA ASN A 26 -6.01 11.75 -17.90
C ASN A 26 -4.83 11.20 -17.10
N GLU A 27 -4.80 11.46 -15.80
CA GLU A 27 -3.72 11.13 -14.87
C GLU A 27 -3.91 9.74 -14.24
N LEU A 28 -5.16 9.27 -14.20
CA LEU A 28 -5.58 8.04 -13.53
C LEU A 28 -4.83 6.79 -14.00
N TRP A 29 -4.48 6.70 -15.29
CA TRP A 29 -3.76 5.54 -15.83
C TRP A 29 -2.38 5.36 -15.19
N LEU A 30 -1.65 6.46 -15.01
CA LEU A 30 -0.31 6.42 -14.42
C LEU A 30 -0.40 6.02 -12.94
N GLN A 31 -1.40 6.55 -12.23
CA GLN A 31 -1.65 6.26 -10.81
C GLN A 31 -2.11 4.82 -10.55
N HIS A 32 -2.80 4.19 -11.51
CA HIS A 32 -3.16 2.77 -11.39
C HIS A 32 -2.03 1.80 -11.75
N MET A 33 -0.90 2.24 -12.30
CA MET A 33 0.20 1.33 -12.65
C MET A 33 0.72 0.54 -11.42
N PRO A 34 1.05 1.16 -10.27
CA PRO A 34 1.42 0.43 -9.07
C PRO A 34 0.31 -0.50 -8.56
N THR A 35 -0.95 -0.08 -8.68
CA THR A 35 -2.13 -0.88 -8.29
C THR A 35 -2.21 -2.19 -9.09
N VAL A 36 -2.02 -2.11 -10.41
CA VAL A 36 -2.06 -3.28 -11.30
C VAL A 36 -0.89 -4.22 -11.01
N VAL A 37 0.31 -3.67 -10.80
CA VAL A 37 1.49 -4.47 -10.40
C VAL A 37 1.22 -5.23 -9.11
N LEU A 38 0.67 -4.57 -8.09
CA LEU A 38 0.35 -5.20 -6.81
C LEU A 38 -0.78 -6.24 -6.94
N LEU A 39 -1.79 -5.99 -7.78
CA LEU A 39 -2.86 -6.94 -8.07
C LEU A 39 -2.32 -8.22 -8.74
N VAL A 40 -1.41 -8.09 -9.71
CA VAL A 40 -0.73 -9.24 -10.35
C VAL A 40 0.12 -9.99 -9.33
N ALA A 41 0.88 -9.28 -8.48
CA ALA A 41 1.67 -9.88 -7.42
C ALA A 41 0.80 -10.65 -6.40
N LEU A 42 -0.37 -10.11 -6.05
CA LEU A 42 -1.35 -10.77 -5.17
C LEU A 42 -1.91 -12.05 -5.81
N ALA A 43 -2.26 -12.01 -7.10
CA ALA A 43 -2.72 -13.19 -7.83
C ALA A 43 -1.64 -14.26 -7.89
N ALA A 44 -0.41 -13.89 -8.25
CA ALA A 44 0.74 -14.80 -8.28
C ALA A 44 1.03 -15.41 -6.89
N SER A 45 0.99 -14.60 -5.83
CA SER A 45 1.22 -15.08 -4.45
C SER A 45 0.14 -16.01 -3.90
N SER A 46 -1.09 -15.82 -4.33
CA SER A 46 -2.21 -16.71 -3.99
C SER A 46 -2.05 -18.11 -4.60
N ILE A 47 -1.38 -18.21 -5.76
CA ILE A 47 -1.19 -19.47 -6.48
C ILE A 47 0.13 -20.15 -6.07
N TRP A 48 1.23 -19.40 -6.04
CA TRP A 48 2.58 -19.97 -5.89
C TRP A 48 3.10 -19.98 -4.45
N PHE A 49 2.83 -18.91 -3.69
CA PHE A 49 3.43 -18.72 -2.37
C PHE A 49 2.53 -19.22 -1.22
N ARG A 50 1.21 -19.38 -1.43
CA ARG A 50 0.28 -19.87 -0.39
C ARG A 50 0.42 -19.12 0.94
N ILE A 51 0.47 -17.79 0.85
CA ILE A 51 0.59 -16.89 2.01
C ILE A 51 -0.57 -17.07 2.99
N SER A 52 -0.34 -16.75 4.26
CA SER A 52 -1.33 -16.86 5.32
C SER A 52 -2.51 -15.92 5.08
N LYS A 53 -3.66 -16.24 5.69
CA LYS A 53 -4.88 -15.40 5.58
C LYS A 53 -4.63 -13.96 6.03
N VAL A 54 -3.82 -13.76 7.07
CA VAL A 54 -3.49 -12.42 7.59
C VAL A 54 -2.68 -11.65 6.55
N SER A 55 -1.59 -12.23 6.05
CA SER A 55 -0.76 -11.63 5.01
C SER A 55 -1.54 -11.32 3.74
N PHE A 56 -2.42 -12.24 3.31
CA PHE A 56 -3.31 -12.00 2.18
C PHE A 56 -4.25 -10.81 2.41
N LEU A 57 -4.89 -10.74 3.58
CA LEU A 57 -5.76 -9.62 3.94
C LEU A 57 -5.02 -8.29 4.04
N CYS A 58 -3.77 -8.29 4.55
CA CYS A 58 -2.96 -7.08 4.60
C CYS A 58 -2.64 -6.55 3.18
N ILE A 59 -2.26 -7.43 2.25
CA ILE A 59 -2.01 -7.04 0.86
C ILE A 59 -3.30 -6.50 0.21
N VAL A 60 -4.44 -7.17 0.41
CA VAL A 60 -5.74 -6.71 -0.12
C VAL A 60 -6.12 -5.35 0.45
N ALA A 61 -5.98 -5.15 1.76
CA ALA A 61 -6.27 -3.87 2.39
C ALA A 61 -5.40 -2.75 1.81
N PHE A 62 -4.09 -3.02 1.65
CA PHE A 62 -3.17 -2.06 1.02
C PHE A 62 -3.54 -1.76 -0.44
N LEU A 63 -3.93 -2.79 -1.20
CA LEU A 63 -4.37 -2.65 -2.57
C LEU A 63 -5.67 -1.83 -2.69
N TRP A 64 -6.59 -1.95 -1.74
CA TRP A 64 -7.80 -1.12 -1.72
C TRP A 64 -7.50 0.35 -1.40
N LEU A 65 -6.50 0.63 -0.57
CA LEU A 65 -6.00 1.99 -0.39
C LEU A 65 -5.44 2.55 -1.70
N HIS A 66 -4.65 1.75 -2.44
CA HIS A 66 -4.15 2.16 -3.75
C HIS A 66 -5.26 2.42 -4.78
N ILE A 67 -6.29 1.57 -4.83
CA ILE A 67 -7.45 1.76 -5.72
C ILE A 67 -8.18 3.07 -5.39
N LEU A 68 -8.38 3.35 -4.10
CA LEU A 68 -8.99 4.58 -3.63
C LEU A 68 -8.10 5.78 -3.99
N GLY A 69 -6.82 5.77 -3.62
CA GLY A 69 -5.86 6.81 -3.95
C GLY A 69 -5.84 7.13 -5.43
N ALA A 70 -5.64 6.12 -6.28
CA ALA A 70 -5.53 6.30 -7.73
C ALA A 70 -6.78 6.90 -8.38
N ARG A 71 -7.99 6.64 -7.87
CA ARG A 71 -9.23 7.27 -8.36
C ARG A 71 -9.20 8.80 -8.22
N TRP A 72 -8.62 9.31 -7.14
CA TRP A 72 -8.48 10.74 -6.87
C TRP A 72 -7.02 11.20 -6.94
N ILE A 73 -6.19 10.45 -7.67
CA ILE A 73 -4.77 10.73 -7.92
C ILE A 73 -3.97 11.07 -6.64
N TYR A 74 -4.36 10.47 -5.51
CA TYR A 74 -3.84 10.67 -4.16
C TYR A 74 -4.04 12.08 -3.58
N SER A 75 -3.73 13.13 -4.34
CA SER A 75 -3.77 14.53 -3.91
C SER A 75 -5.17 15.08 -3.62
N PHE A 76 -6.21 14.41 -4.11
CA PHE A 76 -7.59 14.91 -4.06
C PHE A 76 -8.56 13.90 -3.45
N VAL A 77 -8.07 12.92 -2.69
CA VAL A 77 -8.97 12.02 -1.95
C VAL A 77 -9.80 12.87 -0.97
N PRO A 78 -11.14 12.84 -1.03
CA PRO A 78 -11.99 13.79 -0.32
C PRO A 78 -12.23 13.38 1.14
N TYR A 79 -11.14 13.11 1.88
CA TYR A 79 -11.25 12.67 3.27
C TYR A 79 -11.79 13.76 4.19
N ASP A 80 -11.61 15.04 3.85
CA ASP A 80 -12.16 16.16 4.64
C ASP A 80 -13.67 16.26 4.48
N ASP A 81 -14.21 16.06 3.27
CA ASP A 81 -15.66 16.01 3.07
C ASP A 81 -16.25 14.84 3.86
N TRP A 82 -15.57 13.69 3.88
CA TRP A 82 -15.98 12.53 4.67
C TRP A 82 -15.90 12.80 6.17
N SER A 83 -14.84 13.46 6.65
CA SER A 83 -14.71 13.79 8.08
C SER A 83 -15.74 14.84 8.51
N CYS A 84 -16.01 15.85 7.68
CA CYS A 84 -17.08 16.82 7.88
C CYS A 84 -18.44 16.12 7.96
N PHE A 85 -18.74 15.21 7.02
CA PHE A 85 -19.99 14.48 7.00
C PHE A 85 -20.17 13.56 8.23
N LEU A 86 -19.09 12.87 8.65
CA LEU A 86 -19.17 11.86 9.72
C LEU A 86 -18.99 12.44 11.13
N LEU A 87 -18.15 13.46 11.28
CA LEU A 87 -17.70 14.01 12.57
C LEU A 87 -18.10 15.48 12.76
N GLY A 88 -18.65 16.13 11.74
CA GLY A 88 -19.01 17.55 11.77
C GLY A 88 -17.81 18.50 11.70
N GLN A 89 -16.60 18.01 11.46
CA GLN A 89 -15.37 18.80 11.40
C GLN A 89 -14.42 18.30 10.30
N SER A 90 -13.74 19.23 9.63
CA SER A 90 -12.67 18.92 8.68
C SER A 90 -11.43 18.45 9.43
N ALA A 91 -10.82 17.36 8.98
CA ALA A 91 -9.57 16.86 9.55
C ALA A 91 -8.45 17.88 9.32
N SER A 92 -8.40 18.45 8.12
CA SER A 92 -7.42 19.48 7.77
C SER A 92 -7.59 20.75 8.60
N GLU A 93 -8.82 21.20 8.86
CA GLU A 93 -9.05 22.35 9.75
C GLU A 93 -8.61 22.05 11.20
N HIS A 94 -8.94 20.85 11.70
CA HIS A 94 -8.60 20.43 13.05
C HIS A 94 -7.09 20.40 13.30
N PHE A 95 -6.32 19.93 12.32
CA PHE A 95 -4.86 19.83 12.42
C PHE A 95 -4.10 21.00 11.78
N GLY A 96 -4.80 21.96 11.16
CA GLY A 96 -4.20 23.09 10.46
C GLY A 96 -3.46 22.71 9.16
N TRP A 97 -3.81 21.57 8.56
CA TRP A 97 -3.17 21.08 7.33
C TRP A 97 -3.51 21.95 6.13
N GLN A 98 -2.49 22.21 5.30
CA GLN A 98 -2.60 23.04 4.10
C GLN A 98 -2.63 22.21 2.81
N ARG A 99 -2.51 20.89 2.94
CA ARG A 99 -2.45 19.95 1.82
C ARG A 99 -3.15 18.64 2.17
N ASN A 100 -3.40 17.83 1.15
CA ASN A 100 -3.96 16.51 1.32
C ASN A 100 -2.87 15.54 1.83
N HIS A 101 -3.18 14.80 2.89
CA HIS A 101 -2.25 13.84 3.50
C HIS A 101 -2.61 12.37 3.24
N TYR A 102 -3.42 12.09 2.22
CA TYR A 102 -3.79 10.72 1.90
C TYR A 102 -2.57 9.86 1.55
N ASP A 103 -1.63 10.39 0.76
CA ASP A 103 -0.44 9.65 0.37
C ASP A 103 0.43 9.28 1.57
N ARG A 104 0.67 10.23 2.49
CA ARG A 104 1.28 9.98 3.80
C ARG A 104 0.61 8.88 4.60
N MET A 105 -0.71 8.85 4.60
CA MET A 105 -1.49 7.79 5.25
C MET A 105 -1.25 6.44 4.56
N VAL A 106 -1.15 6.40 3.22
CA VAL A 106 -0.80 5.19 2.46
C VAL A 106 0.64 4.75 2.78
N HIS A 107 1.59 5.67 2.92
CA HIS A 107 2.96 5.35 3.35
C HIS A 107 3.00 4.73 4.75
N LEU A 108 2.30 5.32 5.73
CA LEU A 108 2.13 4.71 7.05
C LEU A 108 1.50 3.31 6.97
N ALA A 109 0.43 3.17 6.17
CA ALA A 109 -0.26 1.91 5.96
C ALA A 109 0.64 0.86 5.25
N SER A 110 1.52 1.28 4.35
CA SER A 110 2.49 0.39 3.69
C SER A 110 3.38 -0.29 4.74
N GLY A 111 3.88 0.46 5.71
CA GLY A 111 4.62 -0.10 6.84
C GLY A 111 3.79 -1.06 7.67
N LEU A 112 2.55 -0.69 7.99
CA LEU A 112 1.67 -1.53 8.80
C LEU A 112 1.31 -2.86 8.10
N LEU A 113 1.03 -2.80 6.80
CA LEU A 113 0.40 -3.88 6.03
C LEU A 113 1.38 -4.74 5.25
N VAL A 114 2.56 -4.22 4.87
CA VAL A 114 3.54 -4.97 4.08
C VAL A 114 4.50 -5.77 4.96
N VAL A 115 4.71 -5.37 6.22
CA VAL A 115 5.58 -6.12 7.16
C VAL A 115 5.10 -7.56 7.40
N PRO A 116 3.80 -7.85 7.66
CA PRO A 116 3.34 -9.22 7.87
C PRO A 116 3.62 -10.18 6.68
N PRO A 117 3.25 -9.85 5.42
CA PRO A 117 3.60 -10.70 4.28
C PRO A 117 5.10 -10.78 4.02
N ALA A 118 5.85 -9.68 4.17
CA ALA A 118 7.30 -9.70 3.97
C ALA A 118 8.00 -10.60 5.00
N SER A 119 7.65 -10.46 6.28
CA SER A 119 8.19 -11.33 7.36
C SER A 119 7.83 -12.80 7.12
N GLU A 120 6.59 -13.09 6.72
CA GLU A 120 6.18 -14.46 6.37
C GLU A 120 7.02 -15.03 5.22
N VAL A 121 7.26 -14.24 4.18
CA VAL A 121 8.07 -14.66 3.04
C VAL A 121 9.52 -14.91 3.43
N LEU A 122 10.10 -14.03 4.22
CA LEU A 122 11.48 -14.15 4.70
C LEU A 122 11.68 -15.37 5.62
N GLN A 123 10.69 -15.72 6.45
CA GLN A 123 10.75 -16.93 7.26
C GLN A 123 10.60 -18.18 6.40
N ARG A 124 9.56 -18.23 5.57
CA ARG A 124 9.24 -19.44 4.79
C ARG A 124 10.27 -19.71 3.71
N TRP A 125 10.69 -18.72 2.94
CA TRP A 125 11.61 -18.95 1.81
C TRP A 125 13.04 -18.53 2.10
N GLY A 126 13.25 -17.50 2.92
CA GLY A 126 14.58 -17.04 3.34
C GLY A 126 15.18 -17.79 4.53
N GLY A 127 14.42 -18.64 5.23
CA GLY A 127 14.92 -19.40 6.39
C GLY A 127 15.24 -18.54 7.62
N MET A 128 14.75 -17.30 7.66
CA MET A 128 15.00 -16.38 8.76
C MET A 128 14.19 -16.76 10.00
N ARG A 129 14.75 -16.51 11.19
CA ARG A 129 14.00 -16.59 12.45
C ARG A 129 13.00 -15.42 12.56
N PRO A 130 11.89 -15.56 13.32
CA PRO A 130 10.82 -14.56 13.38
C PRO A 130 11.28 -13.11 13.62
N LEU A 131 12.15 -12.90 14.61
CA LEU A 131 12.68 -11.56 14.91
C LEU A 131 13.50 -11.00 13.75
N GLY A 132 14.41 -11.81 13.18
CA GLY A 132 15.23 -11.39 12.05
C GLY A 132 14.39 -11.07 10.81
N ALA A 133 13.36 -11.86 10.55
CA ALA A 133 12.43 -11.63 9.46
C ALA A 133 11.59 -10.36 9.66
N ALA A 134 11.13 -10.07 10.88
CA ALA A 134 10.39 -8.85 11.19
C ALA A 134 11.27 -7.59 11.03
N MET A 135 12.53 -7.63 11.46
CA MET A 135 13.47 -6.52 11.29
C MET A 135 13.85 -6.32 9.81
N MET A 136 14.12 -7.41 9.09
CA MET A 136 14.40 -7.34 7.65
C MET A 136 13.18 -6.88 6.84
N ALA A 137 11.96 -7.20 7.27
CA ALA A 137 10.75 -6.71 6.65
C ALA A 137 10.64 -5.17 6.71
N ILE A 138 11.12 -4.52 7.78
CA ILE A 138 11.22 -3.05 7.85
C ILE A 138 12.14 -2.53 6.73
N ALA A 139 13.31 -3.15 6.57
CA ALA A 139 14.25 -2.78 5.50
C ALA A 139 13.65 -2.99 4.10
N VAL A 140 12.88 -4.07 3.89
CA VAL A 140 12.16 -4.32 2.64
C VAL A 140 11.15 -3.22 2.35
N VAL A 141 10.33 -2.82 3.33
CA VAL A 141 9.35 -1.72 3.15
C VAL A 141 10.07 -0.43 2.77
N LEU A 142 11.12 -0.07 3.51
CA LEU A 142 11.88 1.15 3.23
C LEU A 142 12.61 1.11 1.89
N ALA A 143 13.13 -0.04 1.47
CA ALA A 143 13.76 -0.18 0.17
C ALA A 143 12.74 0.00 -0.97
N ILE A 144 11.55 -0.58 -0.84
CA ILE A 144 10.46 -0.39 -1.80
C ILE A 144 10.03 1.08 -1.84
N GLY A 145 9.81 1.70 -0.67
CA GLY A 145 9.46 3.11 -0.56
C GLY A 145 10.54 4.01 -1.19
N ALA A 146 11.82 3.77 -0.90
CA ALA A 146 12.90 4.57 -1.46
C ALA A 146 12.99 4.44 -2.98
N VAL A 147 12.76 3.25 -3.54
CA VAL A 147 12.67 3.08 -4.99
C VAL A 147 11.49 3.87 -5.56
N TYR A 148 10.34 3.85 -4.88
CA TYR A 148 9.16 4.63 -5.28
C TYR A 148 9.47 6.14 -5.28
N GLU A 149 10.02 6.68 -4.19
CA GLU A 149 10.44 8.09 -4.10
C GLU A 149 11.46 8.49 -5.17
N ILE A 150 12.39 7.60 -5.51
CA ILE A 150 13.35 7.85 -6.58
C ILE A 150 12.63 7.94 -7.93
N LEU A 151 11.63 7.08 -8.19
CA LEU A 151 10.84 7.16 -9.41
C LEU A 151 10.04 8.46 -9.49
N GLU A 152 9.44 8.89 -8.38
CA GLU A 152 8.74 10.18 -8.29
C GLU A 152 9.68 11.35 -8.52
N TRP A 153 10.88 11.31 -7.96
CA TRP A 153 11.91 12.31 -8.24
C TRP A 153 12.30 12.33 -9.73
N GLN A 154 12.43 11.17 -10.38
CA GLN A 154 12.69 11.11 -11.82
C GLN A 154 11.54 11.70 -12.65
N ILE A 155 10.29 11.45 -12.27
CA ILE A 155 9.11 12.05 -12.92
C ILE A 155 9.15 13.57 -12.75
N ALA A 156 9.47 14.07 -11.56
CA ALA A 156 9.58 15.50 -11.28
C ALA A 156 10.65 16.21 -12.12
N VAL A 157 11.74 15.52 -12.46
CA VAL A 157 12.82 16.07 -13.29
C VAL A 157 12.54 15.94 -14.79
N ALA A 158 11.86 14.87 -15.22
CA ALA A 158 11.66 14.56 -16.64
C ALA A 158 10.40 15.17 -17.26
N PHE A 159 9.37 15.47 -16.46
CA PHE A 159 8.06 15.96 -16.93
C PHE A 159 7.88 17.46 -16.66
N SER A 160 6.84 18.06 -17.22
CA SER A 160 6.51 19.45 -16.91
C SER A 160 6.15 19.61 -15.43
N PRO A 161 6.36 20.80 -14.82
CA PRO A 161 5.99 21.04 -13.42
C PRO A 161 4.54 20.67 -13.10
N GLN A 162 3.61 20.90 -14.04
CA GLN A 162 2.20 20.55 -13.87
C GLN A 162 1.97 19.04 -13.87
N GLN A 163 2.68 18.29 -14.72
CA GLN A 163 2.58 16.82 -14.78
C GLN A 163 3.23 16.17 -13.56
N ALA A 164 4.37 16.70 -13.12
CA ALA A 164 5.05 16.27 -11.91
C ALA A 164 4.18 16.47 -10.66
N GLU A 165 3.58 17.64 -10.51
CA GLU A 165 2.68 17.96 -9.39
C GLU A 165 1.43 17.07 -9.41
N ALA A 166 0.86 16.81 -10.59
CA ALA A 166 -0.31 15.95 -10.71
C ALA A 166 -0.03 14.46 -10.41
N TYR A 167 1.23 14.02 -10.55
CA TYR A 167 1.62 12.65 -10.21
C TYR A 167 2.09 12.52 -8.76
N ASN A 168 3.09 13.29 -8.35
CA ASN A 168 3.71 13.19 -7.03
C ASN A 168 2.83 13.80 -5.93
N GLY A 169 1.97 14.76 -6.27
CA GLY A 169 1.03 15.33 -5.30
C GLY A 169 1.67 16.09 -4.14
N GLN A 170 2.89 16.62 -4.31
CA GLN A 170 3.69 17.25 -3.25
C GLN A 170 3.04 18.53 -2.68
N GLN A 171 2.18 19.20 -3.43
CA GLN A 171 1.40 20.36 -3.01
C GLN A 171 2.28 21.43 -2.33
N GLY A 172 3.50 21.61 -2.86
CA GLY A 172 4.50 22.56 -2.36
C GLY A 172 5.37 22.08 -1.19
N ASP A 173 5.23 20.84 -0.72
CA ASP A 173 6.08 20.28 0.34
C ASP A 173 7.36 19.66 -0.21
N VAL A 174 8.46 20.39 -0.13
CA VAL A 174 9.78 19.93 -0.59
C VAL A 174 10.36 18.76 0.23
N TRP A 175 9.76 18.46 1.39
CA TRP A 175 10.20 17.38 2.28
C TRP A 175 9.28 16.15 2.23
N ASP A 176 8.41 16.05 1.21
CA ASP A 176 7.47 14.94 1.10
C ASP A 176 8.17 13.57 1.18
N PRO A 177 9.17 13.28 0.32
CA PRO A 177 9.78 11.95 0.28
C PRO A 177 10.36 11.52 1.64
N GLN A 178 10.93 12.47 2.39
CA GLN A 178 11.50 12.20 3.71
C GLN A 178 10.41 11.93 4.75
N LYS A 179 9.29 12.65 4.70
CA LYS A 179 8.15 12.45 5.61
C LYS A 179 7.42 11.14 5.28
N ASP A 180 7.30 10.81 4.01
CA ASP A 180 6.68 9.58 3.53
C ASP A 180 7.49 8.35 3.95
N LEU A 181 8.81 8.37 3.77
CA LEU A 181 9.69 7.32 4.28
C LEU A 181 9.69 7.23 5.81
N ALA A 182 9.62 8.35 6.52
CA ALA A 182 9.53 8.35 7.98
C ALA A 182 8.23 7.71 8.48
N LEU A 183 7.10 8.01 7.84
CA LEU A 183 5.81 7.39 8.16
C LEU A 183 5.78 5.90 7.81
N ALA A 184 6.32 5.51 6.67
CA ALA A 184 6.50 4.10 6.32
C ALA A 184 7.36 3.36 7.34
N TRP A 185 8.44 3.98 7.82
CA TRP A 185 9.26 3.42 8.89
C TRP A 185 8.48 3.25 10.20
N ILE A 186 7.73 4.26 10.64
CA ILE A 186 6.92 4.20 11.86
C ILE A 186 5.90 3.05 11.77
N GLY A 187 5.16 2.98 10.66
CA GLY A 187 4.18 1.91 10.44
C GLY A 187 4.84 0.53 10.45
N ALA A 188 6.01 0.41 9.81
CA ALA A 188 6.77 -0.83 9.76
C ALA A 188 7.28 -1.25 11.14
N ALA A 189 7.77 -0.30 11.96
CA ALA A 189 8.25 -0.56 13.30
C ALA A 189 7.12 -1.06 14.21
N ILE A 190 5.94 -0.43 14.14
CA ILE A 190 4.74 -0.87 14.88
C ILE A 190 4.38 -2.30 14.48
N SER A 191 4.26 -2.56 13.17
CA SER A 191 3.86 -3.88 12.67
C SER A 191 4.88 -4.97 12.97
N ALA A 192 6.17 -4.65 12.87
CA ALA A 192 7.25 -5.56 13.27
C ALA A 192 7.14 -5.92 14.76
N GLY A 193 6.85 -4.95 15.62
CA GLY A 193 6.57 -5.18 17.05
C GLY A 193 5.37 -6.08 17.31
N LEU A 194 4.40 -6.16 16.40
CA LEU A 194 3.26 -7.09 16.49
C LEU A 194 3.60 -8.50 15.99
N VAL A 195 4.49 -8.63 14.99
CA VAL A 195 4.78 -9.93 14.35
C VAL A 195 6.11 -10.57 14.74
N PHE A 196 6.97 -9.91 15.54
CA PHE A 196 8.34 -10.37 15.84
C PHE A 196 8.47 -11.77 16.46
N ARG A 197 7.40 -12.28 17.08
CA ARG A 197 7.34 -13.64 17.67
C ARG A 197 6.55 -14.64 16.82
N LYS A 198 5.94 -14.19 15.73
CA LYS A 198 5.07 -15.03 14.91
C LYS A 198 5.92 -15.87 13.97
N SER A 199 5.84 -17.19 14.16
CA SER A 199 6.52 -18.17 13.33
C SER A 199 5.65 -18.61 12.15
N TYR A 200 6.25 -18.79 10.99
CA TYR A 200 5.61 -19.34 9.81
C TYR A 200 6.39 -20.54 9.28
N ASP A 201 5.72 -21.70 9.20
CA ASP A 201 6.29 -22.89 8.58
C ASP A 201 6.17 -22.83 7.06
N ARG A 202 7.12 -23.46 6.36
CA ARG A 202 6.97 -23.69 4.91
C ARG A 202 5.71 -24.53 4.67
N PRO A 203 4.81 -24.12 3.77
CA PRO A 203 3.69 -24.95 3.38
C PRO A 203 4.21 -26.28 2.81
N THR A 204 3.95 -27.40 3.49
CA THR A 204 4.27 -28.73 2.99
C THR A 204 3.24 -29.14 1.93
N SER A 205 3.64 -29.94 0.95
CA SER A 205 2.77 -30.37 -0.17
C SER A 205 1.52 -31.15 0.27
N LYS A 206 1.45 -31.60 1.54
CA LYS A 206 0.37 -32.43 2.09
C LYS A 206 -0.82 -31.67 2.68
N ALA A 207 -0.79 -30.34 2.75
CA ALA A 207 -1.86 -29.54 3.34
C ALA A 207 -2.97 -29.14 2.34
N PHE A 208 -3.69 -30.12 1.82
CA PHE A 208 -5.07 -29.92 1.32
C PHE A 208 -5.91 -31.09 1.85
N PRO A 209 -6.93 -30.86 2.69
CA PRO A 209 -8.06 -31.76 2.70
C PRO A 209 -8.72 -31.60 1.32
N SER A 210 -8.74 -32.69 0.55
CA SER A 210 -9.68 -32.86 -0.54
C SER A 210 -11.10 -32.74 0.01
N GLY A 211 -11.81 -31.67 -0.36
CA GLY A 211 -13.19 -31.40 0.06
C GLY A 211 -13.71 -30.07 -0.48
#